data_AF-Q9SMF5-F1
#
_entry.id   AF-Q9SMF5-F1
#
_cell.length_a   1.000
_cell.length_b   1.000
_cell.length_c   1.000
_cell.angle_alpha   90.00
_cell.angle_beta   90.00
_cell.angle_gamma   90.00
#
_symmetry.space_group_name_H-M   'P 1'
#
loop_
_entity.id
_entity.type
_entity.pdbx_description
1 polymer ?
#
loop_
_entity_poly.entity_id
_entity_poly.type
_entity_poly.pdbx_seq_one_letter_code
_entity_poly.pdbx_strand_id
1 'polypeptide(L)'
;MSQPDSLVAEIEVKTSADHFYDTLKGKKQHRIHDVAPHHIHKVEVHEGEWDKSGNIKVLTFADGDTVETLKERVDFDDENKKITYTILEGVMLKYYKSYKVIVHVLPKGDEHSLVKWTFLYEKVDHTAPEPTKYKDLVVKLTKNVEAHLVEAR
;
A
#
# COMPACT_ATOMS: atom_id res chain seq x y z
N MET A 1 0.02 26.02 -9.79
CA MET A 1 0.52 24.72 -9.32
C MET A 1 -0.21 23.66 -10.13
N SER A 2 0.48 22.80 -10.87
CA SER A 2 -0.15 21.67 -11.57
C SER A 2 -0.74 20.70 -10.55
N GLN A 3 -1.90 20.12 -10.83
CA GLN A 3 -2.42 19.02 -10.02
C GLN A 3 -1.46 17.82 -10.15
N PRO A 4 -1.26 17.04 -9.07
CA PRO A 4 -0.49 15.81 -9.18
C PRO A 4 -1.19 14.85 -10.16
N ASP A 5 -0.40 14.13 -10.92
CA ASP A 5 -0.87 13.03 -11.75
C ASP A 5 -1.42 11.91 -10.85
N SER A 6 -2.33 11.09 -11.39
CA SER A 6 -2.89 9.98 -10.65
C SER A 6 -3.07 8.71 -11.49
N LEU A 7 -2.82 7.57 -10.85
CA LEU A 7 -3.05 6.24 -11.41
C LEU A 7 -3.86 5.42 -10.41
N VAL A 8 -4.84 4.66 -10.90
CA VAL A 8 -5.75 3.89 -10.04
C VAL A 8 -5.71 2.39 -10.38
N ALA A 9 -5.82 1.56 -9.35
CA ALA A 9 -6.20 0.15 -9.44
C ALA A 9 -7.39 -0.12 -8.53
N GLU A 10 -8.34 -0.91 -9.03
CA GLU A 10 -9.52 -1.34 -8.32
C GLU A 10 -9.57 -2.87 -8.37
N ILE A 11 -9.58 -3.52 -7.22
CA ILE A 11 -9.53 -4.97 -7.10
C ILE A 11 -10.69 -5.42 -6.22
N GLU A 12 -11.58 -6.25 -6.75
CA GLU A 12 -12.59 -6.92 -5.93
C GLU A 12 -11.95 -8.10 -5.18
N VAL A 13 -12.33 -8.23 -3.91
CA VAL A 13 -11.87 -9.30 -3.02
C VAL A 13 -13.03 -9.93 -2.24
N LYS A 14 -12.92 -11.22 -1.95
CA LYS A 14 -13.91 -12.05 -1.23
C LYS A 14 -13.75 -11.99 0.29
N THR A 15 -13.58 -10.79 0.81
CA THR A 15 -13.56 -10.52 2.25
C THR A 15 -14.28 -9.21 2.55
N SER A 16 -14.86 -9.12 3.75
CA SER A 16 -15.45 -7.88 4.25
C SER A 16 -14.43 -6.74 4.25
N ALA A 17 -14.91 -5.52 4.11
CA ALA A 17 -14.06 -4.35 4.11
C ALA A 17 -13.30 -4.18 5.45
N ASP A 18 -13.94 -4.51 6.57
CA ASP A 18 -13.32 -4.46 7.91
C ASP A 18 -12.15 -5.46 8.01
N HIS A 19 -12.34 -6.72 7.63
CA HIS A 19 -11.28 -7.74 7.73
C HIS A 19 -10.06 -7.41 6.85
N PHE A 20 -10.30 -6.91 5.63
CA PHE A 20 -9.20 -6.53 4.75
C PHE A 20 -8.46 -5.29 5.29
N TYR A 21 -9.20 -4.26 5.71
CA TYR A 21 -8.63 -3.04 6.29
C TYR A 21 -7.80 -3.34 7.55
N ASP A 22 -8.32 -4.16 8.47
CA ASP A 22 -7.63 -4.56 9.69
C ASP A 22 -6.33 -5.33 9.42
N THR A 23 -6.23 -6.02 8.30
CA THR A 23 -5.02 -6.76 7.91
C THR A 23 -3.91 -5.83 7.44
N LEU A 24 -4.27 -4.74 6.75
CA LEU A 24 -3.32 -3.72 6.33
C LEU A 24 -2.94 -2.77 7.46
N LYS A 25 -3.85 -2.54 8.40
CA LYS A 25 -3.69 -1.57 9.48
C LYS A 25 -2.91 -2.14 10.67
N GLY A 26 -2.12 -1.25 11.28
CA GLY A 26 -1.81 -1.33 12.70
C GLY A 26 -0.93 -2.53 13.06
N LYS A 27 -1.25 -3.16 14.19
CA LYS A 27 -0.45 -4.27 14.73
C LYS A 27 -0.41 -5.50 13.84
N LYS A 28 -1.27 -5.69 12.84
CA LYS A 28 -1.12 -6.84 11.91
C LYS A 28 -0.10 -6.56 10.82
N GLN A 29 0.21 -5.29 10.58
CA GLN A 29 1.08 -4.86 9.49
C GLN A 29 2.51 -5.40 9.60
N HIS A 30 3.05 -5.60 10.81
CA HIS A 30 4.39 -6.20 10.97
C HIS A 30 4.45 -7.64 10.43
N ARG A 31 3.31 -8.31 10.26
CA ARG A 31 3.17 -9.66 9.72
C ARG A 31 2.82 -9.71 8.24
N ILE A 32 2.77 -8.56 7.55
CA ILE A 32 2.41 -8.55 6.12
C ILE A 32 3.41 -9.35 5.25
N HIS A 33 4.64 -9.51 5.72
CA HIS A 33 5.63 -10.39 5.09
C HIS A 33 5.28 -11.89 5.21
N ASP A 34 4.55 -12.31 6.25
CA ASP A 34 4.01 -13.68 6.35
C ASP A 34 2.94 -13.93 5.27
N VAL A 35 2.20 -12.89 4.91
CA VAL A 35 1.07 -12.94 3.96
C VAL A 35 1.56 -12.88 2.51
N ALA A 36 2.63 -12.13 2.25
CA ALA A 36 3.20 -11.99 0.91
C ALA A 36 4.74 -12.14 0.91
N PRO A 37 5.28 -13.30 1.33
CA PRO A 37 6.72 -13.48 1.57
C PRO A 37 7.58 -13.32 0.32
N HIS A 38 7.01 -13.59 -0.87
CA HIS A 38 7.69 -13.41 -2.16
C HIS A 38 7.75 -11.95 -2.62
N HIS A 39 7.02 -11.06 -1.96
CA HIS A 39 6.94 -9.65 -2.35
C HIS A 39 7.46 -8.74 -1.24
N ILE A 40 7.12 -8.98 0.02
CA ILE A 40 7.56 -8.16 1.15
C ILE A 40 8.59 -8.94 1.93
N HIS A 41 9.83 -8.46 1.91
CA HIS A 41 10.93 -9.09 2.63
C HIS A 41 10.96 -8.65 4.09
N LYS A 42 10.70 -7.36 4.34
CA LYS A 42 10.80 -6.78 5.68
C LYS A 42 9.96 -5.54 5.82
N VAL A 43 9.40 -5.34 7.00
CA VAL A 43 8.76 -4.08 7.40
C VAL A 43 9.15 -3.76 8.83
N GLU A 44 9.63 -2.54 9.07
CA GLU A 44 10.12 -2.10 10.37
C GLU A 44 9.61 -0.70 10.69
N VAL A 45 9.08 -0.50 11.91
CA VAL A 45 8.78 0.85 12.38
C VAL A 45 10.08 1.55 12.76
N HIS A 46 10.26 2.74 12.19
CA HIS A 46 11.37 3.63 12.45
C HIS A 46 11.02 4.66 13.53
N GLU A 47 9.81 5.24 13.46
CA GLU A 47 9.31 6.21 14.43
C GLU A 47 7.82 5.99 14.69
N GLY A 48 7.40 6.20 15.94
CA GLY A 48 6.02 6.02 16.38
C GLY A 48 5.66 4.57 16.72
N GLU A 49 4.37 4.29 16.75
CA GLU A 49 3.80 2.98 17.09
C GLU A 49 2.97 2.45 15.90
N TRP A 50 3.03 1.13 15.66
CA TRP A 50 2.39 0.48 14.51
C TRP A 50 0.92 0.86 14.30
N ASP A 51 0.15 0.98 15.38
CA ASP A 51 -1.29 1.26 15.38
C ASP A 51 -1.65 2.73 15.52
N LYS A 52 -0.66 3.64 15.51
CA LYS A 52 -0.89 5.08 15.55
C LYS A 52 -0.70 5.70 14.17
N SER A 53 -1.66 6.52 13.76
CA SER A 53 -1.54 7.33 12.55
C SER A 53 -0.33 8.26 12.66
N GLY A 54 0.38 8.45 11.55
CA GLY A 54 1.59 9.25 11.49
C GLY A 54 2.88 8.48 11.80
N ASN A 55 2.82 7.16 12.03
CA ASN A 55 4.03 6.35 12.20
C ASN A 55 4.87 6.36 10.91
N ILE A 56 6.18 6.22 11.08
CA ILE A 56 7.14 6.12 9.99
C ILE A 56 7.73 4.72 10.00
N LYS A 57 7.76 4.08 8.83
CA LYS A 57 8.32 2.74 8.67
C LYS A 57 9.25 2.66 7.48
N VAL A 58 10.08 1.63 7.48
CA VAL A 58 10.91 1.20 6.36
C VAL A 58 10.33 -0.11 5.84
N LEU A 59 10.09 -0.18 4.53
CA LEU A 59 9.59 -1.35 3.82
C LEU A 59 10.64 -1.80 2.81
N THR A 60 11.01 -3.08 2.86
CA THR A 60 11.87 -3.74 1.87
C THR A 60 11.05 -4.77 1.12
N PHE A 61 11.03 -4.69 -0.21
CA PHE A 61 10.18 -5.50 -1.06
C PHE A 61 10.90 -5.89 -2.36
N ALA A 62 10.49 -7.00 -2.96
CA ALA A 62 10.95 -7.44 -4.26
C ALA A 62 10.23 -6.65 -5.37
N ASP A 63 11.02 -6.11 -6.30
CA ASP A 63 10.56 -5.54 -7.56
C ASP A 63 11.25 -6.26 -8.73
N GLY A 64 10.53 -7.22 -9.33
CA GLY A 64 11.10 -8.14 -10.31
C GLY A 64 12.30 -8.90 -9.72
N ASP A 65 13.46 -8.76 -10.34
CA ASP A 65 14.72 -9.37 -9.89
C ASP A 65 15.51 -8.50 -8.88
N THR A 66 14.99 -7.32 -8.54
CA THR A 66 15.65 -6.38 -7.64
C THR A 66 14.94 -6.28 -6.28
N VAL A 67 15.66 -5.77 -5.28
CA VAL A 67 15.10 -5.49 -3.96
C VAL A 67 15.14 -3.99 -3.74
N GLU A 68 13.98 -3.39 -3.53
CA GLU A 68 13.84 -1.98 -3.23
C GLU A 68 13.54 -1.78 -1.73
N THR A 69 14.03 -0.66 -1.19
CA THR A 69 13.68 -0.20 0.16
C THR A 69 13.11 1.20 0.07
N LEU A 70 12.02 1.44 0.78
CA LEU A 70 11.40 2.75 0.93
C LEU A 70 11.18 3.08 2.41
N LYS A 71 11.14 4.37 2.72
CA LYS A 71 10.68 4.90 4.00
C LYS A 71 9.40 5.67 3.77
N GLU A 72 8.37 5.40 4.56
CA GLU A 72 7.07 6.03 4.40
C GLU A 72 6.40 6.39 5.72
N ARG A 73 5.65 7.49 5.71
CA ARG A 73 4.69 7.81 6.76
C ARG A 73 3.34 7.16 6.45
N VAL A 74 2.73 6.55 7.44
CA VAL A 74 1.43 5.88 7.32
C VAL A 74 0.37 6.64 8.11
N ASP A 75 -0.67 7.10 7.44
CA ASP A 75 -1.80 7.81 8.04
C ASP A 75 -3.07 6.97 7.90
N PHE A 76 -3.84 6.83 8.99
CA PHE A 76 -5.06 6.02 9.06
C PHE A 76 -6.30 6.90 9.14
N ASP A 77 -7.32 6.55 8.36
CA ASP A 77 -8.66 7.14 8.39
C ASP A 77 -9.64 5.98 8.56
N ASP A 78 -9.89 5.65 9.84
CA ASP A 78 -10.66 4.47 10.25
C ASP A 78 -12.14 4.59 9.89
N GLU A 79 -12.68 5.80 9.94
CA GLU A 79 -14.06 6.09 9.56
C GLU A 79 -14.32 5.69 8.11
N ASN A 80 -13.36 5.98 7.22
CA ASN A 80 -13.47 5.69 5.80
C ASN A 80 -12.68 4.45 5.35
N LYS A 81 -12.13 3.65 6.27
CA LYS A 81 -11.30 2.46 5.95
C LYS A 81 -10.22 2.77 4.92
N LYS A 82 -9.49 3.85 5.17
CA LYS A 82 -8.52 4.41 4.24
C LYS A 82 -7.15 4.53 4.89
N ILE A 83 -6.11 4.14 4.15
CA ILE A 83 -4.71 4.27 4.57
C ILE A 83 -3.98 5.11 3.53
N THR A 84 -3.23 6.11 3.99
CA THR A 84 -2.35 6.91 3.14
C THR A 84 -0.90 6.63 3.47
N TYR A 85 -0.15 6.17 2.48
CA TYR A 85 1.29 5.99 2.53
C TYR A 85 1.95 7.17 1.82
N THR A 86 2.71 7.98 2.55
CA THR A 86 3.50 9.09 1.99
C THR A 86 4.96 8.68 1.94
N ILE A 87 5.53 8.56 0.74
CA ILE A 87 6.93 8.17 0.56
C ILE A 87 7.84 9.33 0.97
N LEU A 88 8.76 9.05 1.89
CA LEU A 88 9.73 10.00 2.43
C LEU A 88 11.14 9.77 1.87
N GLU A 89 11.50 8.50 1.67
CA GLU A 89 12.78 8.09 1.07
C GLU A 89 12.54 6.85 0.19
N GLY A 90 13.30 6.69 -0.89
CA GLY A 90 13.19 5.54 -1.79
C GLY A 90 13.48 5.89 -3.24
N VAL A 91 13.66 4.87 -4.09
CA VAL A 91 14.00 5.06 -5.51
C VAL A 91 12.90 5.81 -6.29
N MET A 92 11.64 5.74 -5.84
CA MET A 92 10.51 6.48 -6.39
C MET A 92 10.81 7.98 -6.46
N LEU A 93 11.47 8.53 -5.43
CA LEU A 93 11.75 9.97 -5.35
C LEU A 93 12.85 10.44 -6.32
N LYS A 94 13.48 9.53 -7.07
CA LYS A 94 14.32 9.90 -8.22
C LYS A 94 13.48 10.30 -9.44
N TYR A 95 12.26 9.78 -9.54
CA TYR A 95 11.35 10.00 -10.67
C TYR A 95 10.20 10.95 -10.32
N TYR A 96 9.86 11.07 -9.04
CA TYR A 96 8.74 11.87 -8.57
C TYR A 96 9.17 12.83 -7.46
N LYS A 97 8.81 14.12 -7.56
CA LYS A 97 9.01 15.12 -6.50
C LYS A 97 8.19 14.80 -5.26
N SER A 98 7.01 14.22 -5.45
CA SER A 98 6.17 13.69 -4.39
C SER A 98 5.51 12.40 -4.87
N TYR A 99 5.32 11.46 -3.94
CA TYR A 99 4.67 10.19 -4.22
C TYR A 99 3.86 9.75 -3.00
N LYS A 100 2.58 9.47 -3.22
CA LYS A 100 1.65 8.97 -2.21
C LYS A 100 0.84 7.82 -2.78
N VAL A 101 0.52 6.87 -1.92
CA VAL A 101 -0.36 5.76 -2.24
C VAL A 101 -1.49 5.75 -1.23
N ILE A 102 -2.72 5.71 -1.72
CA ILE A 102 -3.92 5.65 -0.90
C ILE A 102 -4.60 4.32 -1.15
N VAL A 103 -4.88 3.57 -0.08
CA VAL A 103 -5.75 2.39 -0.10
C VAL A 103 -7.07 2.78 0.50
N HIS A 104 -8.17 2.54 -0.22
CA HIS A 104 -9.53 2.72 0.29
C HIS A 104 -10.28 1.40 0.11
N VAL A 105 -10.76 0.83 1.22
CA VAL A 105 -11.48 -0.45 1.21
C VAL A 105 -12.98 -0.18 1.31
N LEU A 106 -13.68 -0.35 0.19
CA LEU A 106 -15.11 -0.06 0.06
C LEU A 106 -15.93 -1.35 0.21
N PRO A 107 -16.97 -1.39 1.05
CA PRO A 107 -17.83 -2.57 1.17
C PRO A 107 -18.60 -2.84 -0.13
N LYS A 108 -18.73 -4.13 -0.49
CA LYS A 108 -19.57 -4.64 -1.59
C LYS A 108 -20.46 -5.77 -1.06
N GLY A 109 -21.23 -5.50 -0.02
CA GLY A 109 -21.96 -6.50 0.76
C GLY A 109 -21.13 -7.00 1.96
N ASP A 110 -21.67 -7.99 2.69
CA ASP A 110 -21.13 -8.36 4.01
C ASP A 110 -19.78 -9.09 3.93
N GLU A 111 -19.57 -9.88 2.87
CA GLU A 111 -18.39 -10.73 2.72
C GLU A 111 -17.47 -10.33 1.55
N HIS A 112 -17.75 -9.21 0.89
CA HIS A 112 -16.99 -8.75 -0.29
C HIS A 112 -16.65 -7.27 -0.16
N SER A 113 -15.55 -6.87 -0.79
CA SER A 113 -15.13 -5.47 -0.82
C SER A 113 -14.40 -5.13 -2.13
N LEU A 114 -14.32 -3.84 -2.41
CA LEU A 114 -13.52 -3.25 -3.47
C LEU A 114 -12.33 -2.52 -2.84
N VAL A 115 -11.13 -3.01 -3.12
CA VAL A 115 -9.87 -2.38 -2.69
C VAL A 115 -9.42 -1.43 -3.78
N LYS A 116 -9.47 -0.13 -3.50
CA LYS A 116 -9.04 0.92 -4.43
C LYS A 116 -7.69 1.48 -4.01
N TRP A 117 -6.68 1.24 -4.85
CA TRP A 117 -5.36 1.84 -4.76
C TRP A 117 -5.30 3.08 -5.65
N THR A 118 -4.96 4.23 -5.07
CA THR A 118 -4.75 5.49 -5.80
C THR A 118 -3.33 5.97 -5.57
N PHE A 119 -2.55 6.00 -6.65
CA PHE A 119 -1.21 6.55 -6.69
C PHE A 119 -1.31 8.03 -7.07
N LEU A 120 -0.81 8.91 -6.23
CA LEU A 120 -0.72 10.35 -6.46
C LEU A 120 0.74 10.73 -6.54
N TYR A 121 1.16 11.31 -7.67
CA TYR A 121 2.57 11.59 -7.90
C TYR A 121 2.75 12.89 -8.69
N GLU A 122 3.87 13.55 -8.45
CA GLU A 122 4.32 14.67 -9.27
C GLU A 122 5.64 14.28 -9.91
N LYS A 123 5.69 14.15 -11.23
CA LYS A 123 6.92 13.81 -11.95
C LYS A 123 8.00 14.90 -11.77
N VAL A 124 9.26 14.48 -11.71
CA VAL A 124 10.39 15.43 -11.72
C VAL A 124 10.46 16.20 -13.05
N ASP A 125 10.21 15.49 -14.14
CA ASP A 125 10.07 16.01 -15.50
C ASP A 125 9.27 15.02 -16.38
N HIS A 126 9.04 15.37 -17.65
CA HIS A 126 8.22 14.59 -18.59
C HIS A 126 8.81 13.20 -18.95
N THR A 127 10.07 12.92 -18.64
CA THR A 127 10.73 11.63 -18.90
C THR A 127 10.49 10.62 -17.79
N ALA A 128 10.01 11.05 -16.62
CA ALA A 128 9.70 10.15 -15.53
C ALA A 128 8.59 9.15 -15.93
N PRO A 129 8.76 7.85 -15.66
CA PRO A 129 7.81 6.81 -16.04
C PRO A 129 6.49 6.96 -15.28
N GLU A 130 5.46 6.26 -15.75
CA GLU A 130 4.26 6.03 -14.95
C GLU A 130 4.54 4.97 -13.85
N PRO A 131 3.89 5.04 -12.68
CA PRO A 131 4.10 4.07 -11.60
C PRO A 131 3.42 2.70 -11.84
N THR A 132 3.27 2.28 -13.10
CA THR A 132 2.59 1.03 -13.47
C THR A 132 3.22 -0.19 -12.79
N LYS A 133 4.54 -0.24 -12.63
CA LYS A 133 5.21 -1.34 -11.92
C LYS A 133 4.74 -1.48 -10.46
N TYR A 134 4.55 -0.35 -9.78
CA TYR A 134 4.06 -0.32 -8.40
C TYR A 134 2.57 -0.64 -8.32
N LYS A 135 1.80 -0.24 -9.34
CA LYS A 135 0.40 -0.67 -9.51
C LYS A 135 0.29 -2.19 -9.62
N ASP A 136 1.11 -2.83 -10.44
CA ASP A 136 1.07 -4.29 -10.60
C ASP A 136 1.49 -5.02 -9.31
N LEU A 137 2.45 -4.46 -8.57
CA LEU A 137 2.84 -4.98 -7.26
C LEU A 137 1.68 -4.96 -6.26
N VAL A 138 0.96 -3.82 -6.12
CA VAL A 138 -0.15 -3.75 -5.14
C VAL A 138 -1.34 -4.64 -5.52
N VAL A 139 -1.55 -4.90 -6.81
CA VAL A 139 -2.54 -5.88 -7.28
C VAL A 139 -2.18 -7.28 -6.77
N LYS A 140 -0.91 -7.70 -6.93
CA LYS A 140 -0.43 -9.00 -6.43
C LYS A 140 -0.52 -9.09 -4.90
N LEU A 141 -0.08 -8.04 -4.20
CA LEU A 141 -0.18 -7.97 -2.74
C LEU A 141 -1.63 -8.08 -2.25
N THR A 142 -2.55 -7.38 -2.92
CA THR A 142 -3.99 -7.44 -2.60
C THR A 142 -4.54 -8.86 -2.74
N LYS A 143 -4.13 -9.59 -3.79
CA LYS A 143 -4.54 -10.99 -4.00
C LYS A 143 -3.93 -11.97 -2.99
N ASN A 144 -2.70 -11.74 -2.54
CA ASN A 144 -2.11 -12.55 -1.46
C ASN A 144 -2.83 -12.32 -0.13
N VAL A 145 -3.19 -11.08 0.19
CA VAL A 145 -3.99 -10.76 1.38
C VAL A 145 -5.38 -11.39 1.30
N GLU A 146 -6.04 -11.31 0.15
CA GLU A 146 -7.31 -12.01 -0.09
C GLU A 146 -7.18 -13.52 0.15
N ALA A 147 -6.20 -14.18 -0.46
CA ALA A 147 -5.99 -15.61 -0.33
C ALA A 147 -5.79 -16.02 1.15
N HIS A 148 -4.93 -15.29 1.86
CA HIS A 148 -4.68 -15.53 3.29
C HIS A 148 -5.94 -15.39 4.15
N LEU A 149 -6.78 -14.37 3.88
CA LEU A 149 -8.01 -14.14 4.62
C LEU A 149 -9.12 -15.14 4.28
N VAL A 150 -9.16 -15.65 3.05
CA VAL A 150 -10.12 -16.68 2.64
C VAL A 150 -9.74 -18.04 3.21
N GLU A 151 -8.44 -18.38 3.25
CA GLU A 151 -7.94 -19.64 3.83
C GLU A 151 -8.07 -19.68 5.37
N ALA A 152 -8.09 -18.52 6.03
CA ALA A 152 -8.24 -18.43 7.48
C ALA A 152 -9.71 -18.48 7.98
N ARG A 153 -10.69 -18.69 7.08
CA ARG A 153 -12.11 -18.88 7.44
C ARG A 153 -12.38 -20.31 7.89
#